data_AF-A0A497RT75-F1
#
_entry.id   AF-A0A497RT75-F1
#
_cell.length_a   1.000
_cell.length_b   1.000
_cell.length_c   1.000
_cell.angle_alpha   90.00
_cell.angle_beta   90.00
_cell.angle_gamma   90.00
#
_symmetry.space_group_name_H-M   'P 1'
#
loop_
_entity.id
_entity.type
_entity.pdbx_description
1 polymer ?
#
loop_
_entity_poly.entity_id
_entity_poly.type
_entity_poly.pdbx_seq_one_letter_code
_entity_poly.pdbx_strand_id
1 'polypeptide(L)'
;MPTVELDYEDFIRLLGKKYKPEELQESISMFGVDLEKIDEKSIVMEVFPNRPDILSVEGFAREMRAFLGIETGLKNYEVHDSDVEIKVHKSVENVRPYIGGAIIKDVSLDEKFLISIMNLQEKLHITHGRNRKKVAIGVHDFKKLEPPLYYTTYKGDEISFVPLDSTKEMTLEEVLKEHPKGIEYSWILKNSSRYPIILDKSGEVVSFPPIINAEKT
;
A
#
# COMPACT_ATOMS: atom_id res chain seq x y z
N MET A 1 -18.81 -2.22 3.21
CA MET A 1 -17.86 -1.51 2.32
C MET A 1 -16.71 -1.02 3.22
N PRO A 2 -15.56 -0.57 2.72
CA PRO A 2 -14.48 -0.15 3.62
C PRO A 2 -14.87 1.12 4.39
N THR A 3 -14.96 1.02 5.72
CA THR A 3 -14.94 2.18 6.61
C THR A 3 -13.52 2.72 6.70
N VAL A 4 -13.37 4.03 6.55
CA VAL A 4 -12.12 4.77 6.73
C VAL A 4 -12.28 5.78 7.85
N GLU A 5 -11.23 5.95 8.65
CA GLU A 5 -11.12 6.97 9.69
C GLU A 5 -9.96 7.89 9.29
N LEU A 6 -10.26 9.18 9.10
CA LEU A 6 -9.33 10.20 8.65
C LEU A 6 -9.09 11.22 9.77
N ASP A 7 -7.85 11.67 9.93
CA ASP A 7 -7.49 12.74 10.87
C ASP A 7 -8.07 14.08 10.37
N TYR A 8 -8.90 14.72 11.19
CA TYR A 8 -9.59 15.96 10.82
C TYR A 8 -8.60 17.12 10.61
N GLU A 9 -7.60 17.23 11.49
CA GLU A 9 -6.59 18.28 11.39
C GLU A 9 -5.80 18.16 10.09
N ASP A 10 -5.39 16.94 9.73
CA ASP A 10 -4.67 16.68 8.48
C ASP A 10 -5.55 16.92 7.24
N PHE A 11 -6.81 16.51 7.29
CA PHE A 11 -7.78 16.81 6.24
C PHE A 11 -7.92 18.32 6.00
N ILE A 12 -8.09 19.12 7.06
CA ILE A 12 -8.21 20.58 6.95
C ILE A 12 -6.92 21.21 6.43
N ARG A 13 -5.76 20.70 6.87
CA ARG A 13 -4.44 21.13 6.36
C ARG A 13 -4.34 20.94 4.85
N LEU A 14 -4.72 19.77 4.34
CA LEU A 14 -4.70 19.44 2.91
C LEU A 14 -5.78 20.19 2.12
N LEU A 15 -6.93 20.45 2.72
CA LEU A 15 -8.00 21.26 2.15
C LEU A 15 -7.53 22.70 1.92
N GLY A 16 -6.61 23.20 2.76
CA GLY A 16 -5.97 24.51 2.62
C GLY A 16 -6.84 25.70 3.04
N LYS A 17 -7.99 25.43 3.65
CA LYS A 17 -8.92 26.42 4.22
C LYS A 17 -9.48 25.86 5.52
N LYS A 18 -9.75 26.76 6.48
CA LYS A 18 -10.35 26.38 7.75
C LYS A 18 -11.86 26.22 7.58
N TYR A 19 -12.36 25.08 8.01
CA TYR A 19 -13.77 24.80 8.16
C TYR A 19 -14.01 24.21 9.54
N LYS A 20 -15.23 24.33 10.05
CA LYS A 20 -15.73 23.58 11.18
C LYS A 20 -16.39 22.28 10.70
N PRO A 21 -16.45 21.23 11.54
CA PRO A 21 -17.15 19.98 11.25
C PRO A 21 -18.55 20.18 10.66
N GLU A 22 -19.33 21.10 11.23
CA GLU A 22 -20.73 21.33 10.85
C GLU A 22 -20.86 21.94 9.45
N GLU A 23 -19.85 22.69 8.99
CA GLU A 23 -19.84 23.30 7.66
C GLU A 23 -19.58 22.27 6.55
N LEU A 24 -18.95 21.14 6.89
CA LEU A 24 -18.54 20.12 5.94
C LEU A 24 -19.52 18.95 5.87
N GLN A 25 -20.28 18.70 6.94
CA GLN A 25 -21.15 17.52 7.06
C GLN A 25 -22.07 17.34 5.86
N GLU A 26 -22.80 18.39 5.46
CA GLU A 26 -23.72 18.34 4.32
C GLU A 26 -22.98 18.09 2.99
N SER A 27 -21.84 18.78 2.79
CA SER A 27 -21.03 18.63 1.57
C SER A 27 -20.47 17.21 1.42
N ILE A 28 -20.01 16.61 2.52
CA ILE A 28 -19.48 15.24 2.53
C ILE A 28 -20.60 14.24 2.25
N SER A 29 -21.79 14.42 2.82
CA SER A 29 -22.93 13.52 2.54
C SER A 29 -23.39 13.58 1.06
N MET A 30 -23.25 14.73 0.39
CA MET A 30 -23.56 14.86 -1.05
C MET A 30 -22.56 14.15 -1.98
N PHE A 31 -21.44 13.70 -1.44
CA PHE A 31 -20.32 13.15 -2.18
C PHE A 31 -20.48 11.67 -2.56
N GLY A 32 -21.58 11.04 -2.13
CA GLY A 32 -21.79 9.61 -2.32
C GLY A 32 -20.85 8.79 -1.45
N VAL A 33 -20.61 9.23 -0.21
CA VAL A 33 -20.06 8.42 0.89
C VAL A 33 -21.09 8.38 2.01
N ASP A 34 -21.08 7.34 2.84
CA ASP A 34 -21.92 7.30 4.02
C ASP A 34 -21.13 7.85 5.21
N LEU A 35 -21.43 9.08 5.62
CA LEU A 35 -20.74 9.76 6.70
C LEU A 35 -21.29 9.27 8.05
N GLU A 36 -20.50 8.48 8.77
CA GLU A 36 -20.87 7.96 10.09
C GLU A 36 -20.62 9.01 11.18
N LYS A 37 -19.49 9.74 11.09
CA LYS A 37 -19.06 10.70 12.11
C LYS A 37 -18.16 11.78 11.54
N ILE A 38 -18.32 13.01 12.02
CA ILE A 38 -17.35 14.09 11.84
C ILE A 38 -17.24 14.89 13.14
N ASP A 39 -16.02 15.10 13.63
CA ASP A 39 -15.71 15.99 14.76
C ASP A 39 -14.34 16.65 14.56
N GLU A 40 -13.89 17.44 15.53
CA GLU A 40 -12.59 18.14 15.46
C GLU A 40 -11.37 17.21 15.46
N LYS A 41 -11.56 15.89 15.64
CA LYS A 41 -10.48 14.90 15.66
C LYS A 41 -10.49 14.01 14.43
N SER A 42 -11.67 13.57 14.00
CA SER A 42 -11.82 12.44 13.09
C SER A 42 -13.01 12.61 12.13
N ILE A 43 -12.84 12.10 10.91
CA ILE A 43 -13.91 11.89 9.93
C ILE A 43 -14.00 10.38 9.70
N VAL A 44 -15.14 9.78 10.01
CA VAL A 44 -15.41 8.35 9.79
C VAL A 44 -16.50 8.21 8.75
N MET A 45 -16.19 7.50 7.67
CA MET A 45 -17.12 7.30 6.57
C MET A 45 -16.95 5.93 5.94
N GLU A 46 -18.05 5.39 5.43
CA GLU A 46 -18.07 4.20 4.59
C GLU A 46 -17.96 4.61 3.10
N VAL A 47 -16.92 4.11 2.44
CA VAL A 47 -16.58 4.44 1.05
C VAL A 47 -17.07 3.32 0.13
N PHE A 48 -17.71 3.67 -0.98
CA PHE A 48 -18.13 2.68 -1.96
C PHE A 48 -16.94 1.97 -2.62
N PRO A 49 -17.02 0.65 -2.89
CA PRO A 49 -15.88 -0.12 -3.40
C PRO A 49 -15.31 0.36 -4.74
N ASN A 50 -16.06 1.12 -5.54
CA ASN A 50 -15.63 1.65 -6.83
C ASN A 50 -14.79 2.95 -6.72
N ARG A 51 -14.54 3.46 -5.51
CA ARG A 51 -13.79 4.69 -5.25
C ARG A 51 -12.54 4.44 -4.38
N PRO A 52 -11.56 3.64 -4.83
CA PRO A 52 -10.32 3.43 -4.08
C PRO A 52 -9.52 4.72 -3.85
N ASP A 53 -9.76 5.72 -4.69
CA ASP A 53 -9.07 7.00 -4.70
C ASP A 53 -9.41 7.91 -3.51
N ILE A 54 -10.43 7.58 -2.71
CA ILE A 54 -10.82 8.30 -1.47
C ILE A 54 -10.66 7.47 -0.20
N LEU A 55 -9.91 6.37 -0.28
CA LEU A 55 -9.61 5.53 0.89
C LEU A 55 -8.53 6.13 1.81
N SER A 56 -7.99 7.31 1.46
CA SER A 56 -7.00 8.04 2.25
C SER A 56 -7.38 9.52 2.38
N VAL A 57 -6.76 10.20 3.35
CA VAL A 57 -7.02 11.62 3.62
C VAL A 57 -6.62 12.52 2.45
N GLU A 58 -5.55 12.18 1.74
CA GLU A 58 -5.07 12.93 0.57
C GLU A 58 -6.01 12.79 -0.61
N GLY A 59 -6.52 11.57 -0.83
CA GLY A 59 -7.50 11.27 -1.85
C GLY A 59 -8.82 12.01 -1.63
N PHE A 60 -9.33 11.91 -0.40
CA PHE A 60 -10.55 12.60 0.01
C PHE A 60 -10.41 14.12 -0.02
N ALA A 61 -9.31 14.67 0.52
CA ALA A 61 -9.05 16.12 0.48
C ALA A 61 -8.93 16.63 -0.96
N ARG A 62 -8.24 15.91 -1.85
CA ARG A 62 -8.11 16.29 -3.26
C ARG A 62 -9.47 16.48 -3.93
N GLU A 63 -10.40 15.57 -3.69
CA GLU A 63 -11.71 15.63 -4.33
C GLU A 63 -12.65 16.61 -3.62
N MET A 64 -12.57 16.74 -2.28
CA MET A 64 -13.27 17.80 -1.55
C MET A 64 -12.84 19.20 -1.98
N ARG A 65 -11.56 19.42 -2.31
CA ARG A 65 -11.09 20.68 -2.90
C ARG A 65 -11.78 21.00 -4.23
N ALA A 66 -12.01 19.99 -5.07
CA ALA A 66 -12.71 20.16 -6.33
C ALA A 66 -14.21 20.43 -6.10
N PHE A 67 -14.84 19.67 -5.19
CA PHE A 67 -16.25 19.82 -4.86
C PHE A 67 -16.59 21.19 -4.26
N LEU A 68 -15.74 21.70 -3.36
CA LEU A 68 -15.89 23.01 -2.72
C LEU A 68 -15.43 24.18 -3.62
N GLY A 69 -15.02 23.91 -4.86
CA GLY A 69 -14.56 24.95 -5.80
C GLY A 69 -13.24 25.61 -5.39
N ILE A 70 -12.44 24.98 -4.52
CA ILE A 70 -11.12 25.49 -4.10
C ILE A 70 -10.11 25.29 -5.22
N GLU A 71 -10.12 24.11 -5.83
CA GLU A 71 -9.25 23.77 -6.94
C GLU A 71 -9.95 22.79 -7.86
N THR A 72 -10.39 23.29 -9.01
CA THR A 72 -11.21 22.54 -9.97
C THR A 72 -10.38 22.10 -11.19
N GLY A 73 -10.96 21.20 -11.99
CA GLY A 73 -10.32 20.68 -13.20
C GLY A 73 -9.51 19.41 -12.97
N LEU A 74 -8.88 18.94 -14.04
CA LEU A 74 -8.08 17.72 -14.01
C LEU A 74 -6.74 17.97 -13.33
N LYS A 75 -6.38 17.08 -12.40
CA LYS A 75 -5.03 17.05 -11.84
C LYS A 75 -4.08 16.42 -12.83
N ASN A 76 -2.98 17.12 -13.12
CA ASN A 76 -1.89 16.62 -13.94
C ASN A 76 -0.85 15.99 -13.02
N TYR A 77 -0.47 14.75 -13.32
CA TYR A 77 0.61 14.04 -12.64
C TYR A 77 1.75 13.86 -13.64
N GLU A 78 2.87 14.50 -13.37
CA GLU A 78 4.07 14.33 -14.18
C GLU A 78 4.71 12.98 -13.86
N VAL A 79 4.95 12.20 -14.90
CA VAL A 79 5.61 10.89 -14.80
C VAL A 79 6.77 10.89 -15.77
N HIS A 80 7.91 10.42 -15.31
CA HIS A 80 9.13 10.30 -16.09
C HIS A 80 9.59 8.84 -16.07
N ASP A 81 10.23 8.41 -17.16
CA ASP A 81 10.87 7.11 -17.20
C ASP A 81 12.01 7.07 -16.18
N SER A 82 12.09 5.97 -15.43
CA SER A 82 13.24 5.66 -14.58
C SER A 82 14.22 4.75 -15.30
N ASP A 83 15.49 4.82 -14.93
CA ASP A 83 16.55 3.88 -15.29
C ASP A 83 16.50 2.57 -14.48
N VAL A 84 15.52 2.43 -13.59
CA VAL A 84 15.33 1.25 -12.74
C VAL A 84 14.46 0.22 -13.42
N GLU A 85 14.94 -1.01 -13.45
CA GLU A 85 14.24 -2.15 -14.04
C GLU A 85 13.85 -3.19 -12.99
N ILE A 86 12.70 -3.84 -13.20
CA ILE A 86 12.32 -5.09 -12.51
C ILE A 86 12.37 -6.22 -13.54
N LYS A 87 13.34 -7.12 -13.39
CA LYS A 87 13.54 -8.27 -14.27
C LYS A 87 12.64 -9.43 -13.81
N VAL A 88 11.63 -9.73 -14.61
CA VAL A 88 10.64 -10.78 -14.31
C VAL A 88 11.10 -12.12 -14.88
N HIS A 89 11.29 -13.11 -14.01
CA HIS A 89 11.69 -14.45 -14.41
C HIS A 89 10.46 -15.32 -14.72
N LYS A 90 10.56 -16.17 -15.76
CA LYS A 90 9.46 -17.04 -16.22
C LYS A 90 8.86 -17.94 -15.12
N SER A 91 9.65 -18.27 -14.10
CA SER A 91 9.19 -19.13 -13.00
C SER A 91 8.02 -18.54 -12.19
N VAL A 92 7.73 -17.24 -12.30
CA VAL A 92 6.58 -16.61 -11.62
C VAL A 92 5.24 -16.83 -12.34
N GLU A 93 5.26 -17.24 -13.62
CA GLU A 93 4.04 -17.35 -14.47
C GLU A 93 2.92 -18.17 -13.83
N ASN A 94 3.29 -19.30 -13.21
CA ASN A 94 2.34 -20.27 -12.65
C ASN A 94 1.93 -19.97 -11.20
N VAL A 95 2.47 -18.91 -10.59
CA VAL A 95 2.21 -18.59 -9.18
C VAL A 95 1.65 -17.17 -9.03
N ARG A 96 2.38 -16.18 -9.55
CA ARG A 96 1.99 -14.76 -9.51
C ARG A 96 2.67 -14.03 -10.67
N PRO A 97 2.06 -14.02 -11.87
CA PRO A 97 2.74 -13.65 -13.12
C PRO A 97 3.09 -12.17 -13.27
N TYR A 98 2.43 -11.27 -12.53
CA TYR A 98 2.51 -9.83 -12.79
C TYR A 98 3.09 -9.08 -11.60
N ILE A 99 3.97 -8.12 -11.91
CA ILE A 99 4.49 -7.13 -10.98
C ILE A 99 4.57 -5.78 -11.70
N GLY A 100 4.33 -4.71 -10.95
CA GLY A 100 4.54 -3.34 -11.39
C GLY A 100 5.12 -2.54 -10.22
N GLY A 101 5.84 -1.47 -10.53
CA GLY A 101 6.44 -0.59 -9.54
C GLY A 101 6.49 0.84 -10.04
N ALA A 102 6.61 1.77 -9.10
CA ALA A 102 6.85 3.18 -9.37
C ALA A 102 7.81 3.71 -8.30
N ILE A 103 8.59 4.72 -8.65
CA ILE A 103 9.50 5.41 -7.73
C ILE A 103 8.95 6.81 -7.52
N ILE A 104 8.70 7.16 -6.26
CA ILE A 104 8.29 8.50 -5.87
C ILE A 104 9.51 9.17 -5.22
N LYS A 105 10.02 10.22 -5.84
CA LYS A 105 11.19 10.97 -5.37
C LYS A 105 10.77 12.19 -4.56
N ASP A 106 11.72 12.72 -3.77
CA ASP A 106 11.57 13.96 -3.01
C ASP A 106 10.36 13.99 -2.07
N VAL A 107 10.05 12.84 -1.47
CA VAL A 107 8.96 12.69 -0.50
C VAL A 107 9.45 13.10 0.89
N SER A 108 8.79 14.07 1.50
CA SER A 108 8.94 14.38 2.92
C SER A 108 7.98 13.53 3.72
N LEU A 109 8.47 12.44 4.31
CA LEU A 109 7.68 11.57 5.18
C LEU A 109 7.60 12.16 6.58
N ASP A 110 6.38 12.41 7.06
CA ASP A 110 6.10 12.57 8.47
C ASP A 110 5.31 11.35 8.99
N GLU A 111 5.13 11.27 10.30
CA GLU A 111 4.45 10.15 10.95
C GLU A 111 2.99 10.00 10.46
N LYS A 112 2.26 11.11 10.30
CA LYS A 112 0.86 11.10 9.83
C LYS A 112 0.78 10.56 8.40
N PHE A 113 1.68 10.99 7.52
CA PHE A 113 1.75 10.55 6.14
C PHE A 113 2.14 9.06 6.02
N LEU A 114 3.06 8.58 6.86
CA LEU A 114 3.42 7.16 6.90
C LEU A 114 2.23 6.30 7.30
N ILE A 115 1.51 6.70 8.37
CA ILE A 115 0.28 6.02 8.82
C ILE A 115 -0.78 6.03 7.70
N SER A 116 -0.95 7.17 7.02
CA SER A 116 -1.89 7.29 5.89
C SER A 116 -1.59 6.31 4.76
N ILE A 117 -0.32 6.20 4.33
CA ILE A 117 0.10 5.24 3.30
C ILE A 117 -0.15 3.80 3.74
N MET A 118 0.22 3.45 4.99
CA MET A 118 0.02 2.11 5.52
C MET A 118 -1.46 1.73 5.57
N ASN A 119 -2.32 2.65 6.04
CA ASN A 119 -3.76 2.45 6.08
C ASN A 119 -4.34 2.27 4.67
N LEU A 120 -3.94 3.13 3.72
CA LEU A 120 -4.37 2.99 2.32
C LEU A 120 -3.97 1.64 1.73
N GLN A 121 -2.71 1.25 1.94
CA GLN A 121 -2.17 -0.04 1.50
C GLN A 121 -2.98 -1.21 2.07
N GLU A 122 -3.28 -1.20 3.37
CA GLU A 122 -4.07 -2.24 4.04
C GLU A 122 -5.51 -2.29 3.52
N LYS A 123 -6.18 -1.14 3.37
CA LYS A 123 -7.55 -1.09 2.82
C LYS A 123 -7.58 -1.62 1.38
N LEU A 124 -6.60 -1.28 0.55
CA LEU A 124 -6.47 -1.80 -0.81
C LEU A 124 -6.18 -3.31 -0.81
N HIS A 125 -5.34 -3.81 0.08
CA HIS A 125 -5.05 -5.25 0.22
C HIS A 125 -6.30 -6.05 0.55
N ILE A 126 -7.10 -5.60 1.52
CA ILE A 126 -8.31 -6.29 1.97
C ILE A 126 -9.38 -6.24 0.88
N THR A 127 -9.63 -5.06 0.30
CA THR A 127 -10.70 -4.84 -0.67
C THR A 127 -10.33 -5.30 -2.08
N HIS A 128 -9.65 -4.43 -2.84
CA HIS A 128 -9.30 -4.63 -4.25
C HIS A 128 -8.33 -5.80 -4.44
N GLY A 129 -7.42 -5.98 -3.47
CA GLY A 129 -6.49 -7.09 -3.41
C GLY A 129 -7.12 -8.41 -2.99
N ARG A 130 -8.37 -8.43 -2.52
CA ARG A 130 -9.07 -9.61 -1.98
C ARG A 130 -8.21 -10.36 -0.95
N ASN A 131 -7.89 -9.67 0.13
CA ASN A 131 -6.91 -10.13 1.14
C ASN A 131 -5.59 -10.53 0.49
N ARG A 132 -5.00 -9.61 -0.28
CA ARG A 132 -3.71 -9.74 -1.01
C ARG A 132 -3.65 -10.78 -2.15
N LYS A 133 -4.63 -11.67 -2.25
CA LYS A 133 -4.69 -12.72 -3.27
C LYS A 133 -4.52 -12.18 -4.69
N LYS A 134 -5.21 -11.09 -5.02
CA LYS A 134 -5.20 -10.46 -6.35
C LYS A 134 -4.16 -9.35 -6.48
N VAL A 135 -3.99 -8.52 -5.45
CA VAL A 135 -3.04 -7.39 -5.45
C VAL A 135 -2.34 -7.35 -4.12
N ALA A 136 -1.01 -7.29 -4.13
CA ALA A 136 -0.20 -7.05 -2.95
C ALA A 136 0.72 -5.89 -3.30
N ILE A 137 0.75 -4.90 -2.41
CA ILE A 137 1.51 -3.66 -2.55
C ILE A 137 2.58 -3.70 -1.47
N GLY A 138 3.83 -3.45 -1.83
CA GLY A 138 4.94 -3.23 -0.92
C GLY A 138 5.44 -1.80 -1.08
N VAL A 139 5.79 -1.16 0.02
CA VAL A 139 6.44 0.16 0.05
C VAL A 139 7.82 -0.05 0.68
N HIS A 140 8.85 0.52 0.06
CA HIS A 140 10.24 0.32 0.43
C HIS A 140 11.00 1.64 0.35
N ASP A 141 11.99 1.83 1.22
CA ASP A 141 12.94 2.93 1.09
C ASP A 141 13.88 2.66 -0.08
N PHE A 142 13.66 3.36 -1.19
CA PHE A 142 14.43 3.19 -2.41
C PHE A 142 15.94 3.43 -2.20
N LYS A 143 16.35 4.23 -1.20
CA LYS A 143 17.78 4.47 -0.91
C LYS A 143 18.51 3.22 -0.42
N LYS A 144 17.77 2.23 0.09
CA LYS A 144 18.31 0.97 0.60
C LYS A 144 18.28 -0.16 -0.43
N LEU A 145 17.80 0.11 -1.64
CA LEU A 145 17.66 -0.87 -2.71
C LEU A 145 18.75 -0.68 -3.77
N GLU A 146 19.30 -1.80 -4.26
CA GLU A 146 20.23 -1.79 -5.39
C GLU A 146 19.55 -2.28 -6.67
N PRO A 147 19.23 -1.42 -7.65
CA PRO A 147 18.67 -1.85 -8.93
C PRO A 147 19.71 -2.55 -9.83
N PRO A 148 19.29 -3.42 -10.78
CA PRO A 148 17.90 -3.80 -11.06
C PRO A 148 17.35 -4.75 -10.01
N LEU A 149 16.03 -4.75 -9.86
CA LEU A 149 15.33 -5.73 -9.02
C LEU A 149 15.03 -7.00 -9.84
N TYR A 150 14.94 -8.14 -9.17
CA TYR A 150 14.61 -9.42 -9.78
C TYR A 150 13.35 -9.99 -9.15
N TYR A 151 12.35 -10.28 -9.97
CA TYR A 151 11.12 -10.96 -9.54
C TYR A 151 11.14 -12.41 -10.02
N THR A 152 11.37 -13.34 -9.10
CA THR A 152 11.60 -14.76 -9.40
C THR A 152 10.92 -15.65 -8.37
N THR A 153 11.18 -16.97 -8.39
CA THR A 153 10.65 -17.90 -7.40
C THR A 153 11.72 -18.81 -6.81
N TYR A 154 11.55 -19.19 -5.54
CA TYR A 154 12.39 -20.13 -4.79
C TYR A 154 11.55 -21.22 -4.11
N LYS A 155 12.12 -22.39 -3.84
CA LYS A 155 11.48 -23.35 -2.91
C LYS A 155 11.56 -22.84 -1.48
N GLY A 156 10.79 -23.48 -0.60
CA GLY A 156 10.67 -23.13 0.81
C GLY A 156 11.98 -22.99 1.58
N ASP A 157 12.97 -23.81 1.23
CA ASP A 157 14.26 -24.01 1.90
C ASP A 157 15.46 -23.46 1.11
N GLU A 158 15.25 -22.91 -0.08
CA GLU A 158 16.33 -22.47 -0.97
C GLU A 158 16.92 -21.08 -0.61
N ILE A 159 16.19 -20.27 0.17
CA ILE A 159 16.61 -18.91 0.53
C ILE A 159 16.06 -18.52 1.91
N SER A 160 16.81 -17.68 2.61
CA SER A 160 16.46 -17.11 3.90
C SER A 160 16.60 -15.58 3.89
N PHE A 161 15.85 -14.92 4.77
CA PHE A 161 15.95 -13.49 5.02
C PHE A 161 15.40 -13.15 6.40
N VAL A 162 15.58 -11.91 6.85
CA VAL A 162 14.94 -11.40 8.07
C VAL A 162 13.65 -10.67 7.69
N PRO A 163 12.46 -11.22 8.03
CA PRO A 163 11.18 -10.56 7.76
C PRO A 163 11.02 -9.26 8.56
N LEU A 164 10.19 -8.35 8.06
CA LEU A 164 9.77 -7.16 8.79
C LEU A 164 9.19 -7.54 10.16
N ASP A 165 9.56 -6.79 11.20
CA ASP A 165 9.20 -7.02 12.62
C ASP A 165 9.81 -8.32 13.20
N SER A 166 10.91 -8.81 12.62
CA SER A 166 11.67 -9.96 13.12
C SER A 166 13.16 -9.63 13.28
N THR A 167 13.83 -10.34 14.19
CA THR A 167 15.29 -10.30 14.37
C THR A 167 15.96 -11.61 13.97
N LYS A 168 15.17 -12.65 13.66
CA LYS A 168 15.64 -13.97 13.27
C LYS A 168 15.60 -14.10 11.75
N GLU A 169 16.70 -14.60 11.18
CA GLU A 169 16.73 -15.05 9.79
C GLU A 169 15.91 -16.34 9.63
N MET A 170 15.03 -16.36 8.63
CA MET A 170 14.05 -17.42 8.41
C MET A 170 14.02 -17.79 6.92
N THR A 171 13.93 -19.08 6.65
CA THR A 171 13.57 -19.61 5.33
C THR A 171 12.13 -19.25 4.97
N LEU A 172 11.78 -19.32 3.69
CA LEU A 172 10.41 -19.02 3.25
C LEU A 172 9.38 -19.94 3.94
N GLU A 173 9.73 -21.20 4.17
CA GLU A 173 8.89 -22.14 4.91
C GLU A 173 8.71 -21.78 6.38
N GLU A 174 9.78 -21.37 7.06
CA GLU A 174 9.69 -20.88 8.44
C GLU A 174 8.83 -19.62 8.50
N VAL A 175 9.00 -18.68 7.57
CA VAL A 175 8.15 -17.48 7.50
C VAL A 175 6.69 -17.88 7.40
N LEU A 176 6.33 -18.79 6.48
CA LEU A 176 4.94 -19.22 6.29
C LEU A 176 4.34 -19.95 7.51
N LYS A 177 5.16 -20.62 8.33
CA LYS A 177 4.72 -21.45 9.46
C LYS A 177 4.74 -20.71 10.80
N GLU A 178 5.70 -19.81 11.00
CA GLU A 178 6.02 -19.22 12.31
C GLU A 178 5.75 -17.71 12.36
N HIS A 179 5.97 -16.98 11.26
CA HIS A 179 5.78 -15.52 11.27
C HIS A 179 4.30 -15.15 11.29
N PRO A 180 3.84 -14.17 12.09
CA PRO A 180 2.42 -13.80 12.16
C PRO A 180 1.78 -13.52 10.81
N LYS A 181 2.46 -12.73 9.95
CA LYS A 181 2.00 -12.45 8.58
C LYS A 181 2.09 -13.66 7.64
N GLY A 182 3.03 -14.57 7.88
CA GLY A 182 3.10 -15.84 7.17
C GLY A 182 1.91 -16.72 7.47
N ILE A 183 1.59 -16.91 8.74
CA ILE A 183 0.42 -17.67 9.18
C ILE A 183 -0.87 -17.05 8.59
N GLU A 184 -1.01 -15.73 8.66
CA GLU A 184 -2.17 -14.99 8.16
C GLU A 184 -2.39 -15.16 6.64
N TYR A 185 -1.33 -15.16 5.83
CA TYR A 185 -1.43 -15.10 4.36
C TYR A 185 -0.92 -16.35 3.61
N SER A 186 -0.38 -17.35 4.31
CA SER A 186 0.18 -18.57 3.70
C SER A 186 -0.82 -19.32 2.80
N TRP A 187 -2.11 -19.25 3.12
CA TRP A 187 -3.18 -19.85 2.33
C TRP A 187 -3.23 -19.37 0.87
N ILE A 188 -2.66 -18.19 0.56
CA ILE A 188 -2.57 -17.68 -0.81
C ILE A 188 -1.63 -18.54 -1.66
N LEU A 189 -0.55 -19.05 -1.05
CA LEU A 189 0.52 -19.80 -1.73
C LEU A 189 0.43 -21.31 -1.51
N LYS A 190 -0.56 -21.82 -0.77
CA LYS A 190 -0.69 -23.23 -0.35
C LYS A 190 -0.58 -24.30 -1.45
N ASN A 191 -0.89 -23.94 -2.70
CA ASN A 191 -0.84 -24.85 -3.86
C ASN A 191 0.43 -24.69 -4.70
N SER A 192 1.38 -23.85 -4.25
CA SER A 192 2.60 -23.52 -4.98
C SER A 192 3.78 -24.29 -4.39
N SER A 193 4.57 -24.94 -5.23
CA SER A 193 5.82 -25.59 -4.83
C SER A 193 7.02 -24.65 -4.82
N ARG A 194 6.85 -23.46 -5.43
CA ARG A 194 7.82 -22.37 -5.43
C ARG A 194 7.09 -21.07 -5.09
N TYR A 195 7.79 -20.18 -4.42
CA TYR A 195 7.25 -18.97 -3.82
C TYR A 195 7.87 -17.74 -4.48
N PRO A 196 7.08 -16.70 -4.79
CA PRO A 196 7.58 -15.53 -5.49
C PRO A 196 8.38 -14.64 -4.54
N ILE A 197 9.53 -14.16 -4.99
CA ILE A 197 10.49 -13.35 -4.23
C ILE A 197 10.94 -12.18 -5.09
N ILE A 198 11.13 -11.03 -4.44
CA ILE A 198 11.80 -9.87 -5.02
C ILE A 198 13.19 -9.79 -4.40
N LEU A 199 14.21 -9.79 -5.25
CA LEU A 199 15.60 -9.56 -4.87
C LEU A 199 16.09 -8.24 -5.45
N ASP A 200 17.11 -7.67 -4.83
CA ASP A 200 17.90 -6.58 -5.42
C ASP A 200 19.09 -7.12 -6.24
N LYS A 201 19.96 -6.23 -6.72
CA LYS A 201 21.16 -6.59 -7.46
C LYS A 201 22.21 -7.33 -6.63
N SER A 202 22.26 -7.08 -5.33
CA SER A 202 23.18 -7.75 -4.41
C SER A 202 22.74 -9.18 -4.08
N GLY A 203 21.51 -9.53 -4.44
CA GLY A 203 20.89 -10.83 -4.17
C GLY A 203 20.18 -10.87 -2.82
N GLU A 204 20.03 -9.73 -2.15
CA GLU A 204 19.27 -9.62 -0.91
C GLU A 204 17.77 -9.64 -1.17
N VAL A 205 17.02 -10.28 -0.26
CA VAL A 205 15.56 -10.31 -0.33
C VAL A 205 15.00 -8.95 0.05
N VAL A 206 14.24 -8.35 -0.88
CA VAL A 206 13.47 -7.12 -0.67
C VAL A 206 12.09 -7.45 -0.13
N SER A 207 11.45 -8.47 -0.70
CA SER A 207 10.10 -8.86 -0.29
C SER A 207 9.83 -10.32 -0.65
N PHE A 208 8.95 -10.93 0.14
CA PHE A 208 8.29 -12.18 -0.14
C PHE A 208 6.80 -11.94 -0.43
N PRO A 209 6.41 -11.57 -1.66
CA PRO A 209 5.01 -11.39 -2.01
C PRO A 209 4.20 -12.68 -1.92
N PRO A 210 2.89 -12.61 -1.59
CA PRO A 210 2.17 -11.47 -1.01
C PRO A 210 2.24 -11.46 0.53
N ILE A 211 3.26 -12.09 1.12
CA ILE A 211 3.35 -12.41 2.54
C ILE A 211 3.90 -11.24 3.35
N ILE A 212 5.16 -10.87 3.15
CA ILE A 212 5.87 -9.92 4.01
C ILE A 212 7.08 -9.29 3.30
N ASN A 213 7.45 -8.08 3.71
CA ASN A 213 8.69 -7.42 3.28
C ASN A 213 9.88 -7.88 4.12
N ALA A 214 11.10 -7.63 3.66
CA ALA A 214 12.28 -7.77 4.50
C ALA A 214 12.44 -6.57 5.44
N GLU A 215 13.03 -6.78 6.61
CA GLU A 215 13.30 -5.72 7.61
C GLU A 215 14.23 -4.61 7.08
N LYS A 216 15.10 -4.96 6.13
CA LYS A 216 16.14 -4.05 5.62
C LYS A 216 15.61 -2.95 4.70
N THR A 217 14.41 -3.08 4.14
CA THR A 217 13.95 -2.27 2.98
C THR A 217 12.66 -1.51 3.25
#